data_AF-A0A7X5CYF7-F1
#
_entry.id   AF-A0A7X5CYF7-F1
#
_cell.length_a   1.000
_cell.length_b   1.000
_cell.length_c   1.000
_cell.angle_alpha   90.00
_cell.angle_beta   90.00
_cell.angle_gamma   90.00
#
_symmetry.space_group_name_H-M   'P 1'
#
loop_
_entity.id
_entity.type
_entity.pdbx_description
1 polymer ?
#
loop_
_entity_poly.entity_id
_entity_poly.type
_entity_poly.pdbx_seq_one_letter_code
_entity_poly.pdbx_strand_id
1 'polypeptide(L)'
;MDKIEWQLPVTDSIVTGKYYIDNRAKIHCYVNGVALCSKHIWIMMDYFETTDCNERDIDKNPECFCKKCVKKFKKMKESEGR
;
A
#
# COMPACT_ATOMS: atom_id res chain seq x y z
N MET A 1 -12.77 -6.37 12.35
CA MET A 1 -11.45 -6.86 11.94
C MET A 1 -11.02 -5.94 10.83
N ASP A 2 -10.02 -5.11 11.06
CA ASP A 2 -9.62 -4.12 10.07
C ASP A 2 -9.10 -4.82 8.81
N LYS A 3 -9.55 -4.38 7.64
CA LYS A 3 -9.11 -4.92 6.36
C LYS A 3 -7.73 -4.33 6.06
N ILE A 4 -6.70 -5.17 6.07
CA ILE A 4 -5.31 -4.78 5.80
C ILE A 4 -4.93 -5.24 4.39
N GLU A 5 -4.50 -4.30 3.56
CA GLU A 5 -4.11 -4.56 2.18
C GLU A 5 -2.79 -3.86 1.86
N TRP A 6 -1.95 -4.49 1.03
CA TRP A 6 -0.69 -3.92 0.57
C TRP A 6 -0.75 -3.76 -0.94
N GLN A 7 -0.70 -2.51 -1.42
CA GLN A 7 -0.99 -2.22 -2.81
C GLN A 7 0.03 -1.23 -3.39
N LEU A 8 0.38 -1.45 -4.66
CA LEU A 8 1.17 -0.51 -5.45
C LEU A 8 0.23 0.55 -6.05
N PRO A 9 0.47 1.85 -5.83
CA PRO A 9 -0.40 2.90 -6.35
C PRO A 9 -0.18 3.03 -7.85
N VAL A 10 -1.26 2.95 -8.61
CA VAL A 10 -1.28 3.21 -10.05
C VAL A 10 -1.72 4.65 -10.25
N THR A 11 -0.99 5.40 -11.07
CA THR A 11 -1.45 6.73 -11.49
C THR A 11 -2.24 6.57 -12.78
N ASP A 12 -3.49 7.04 -12.77
CA ASP A 12 -4.32 7.13 -13.96
C ASP A 12 -4.31 8.55 -14.51
N SER A 13 -4.05 8.68 -15.81
CA SER A 13 -4.34 9.90 -16.55
C SER A 13 -5.68 9.72 -17.27
N ILE A 14 -6.75 10.18 -16.63
CA ILE A 14 -8.13 10.18 -17.18
C ILE A 14 -8.18 10.81 -18.59
N VAL A 15 -7.31 11.80 -18.85
CA VAL A 15 -7.21 12.51 -20.13
C VAL A 15 -6.67 11.62 -21.26
N THR A 16 -5.78 10.67 -20.95
CA THR A 16 -5.12 9.84 -21.96
C THR A 16 -5.57 8.38 -21.94
N GLY A 17 -6.35 7.97 -20.92
CA GLY A 17 -6.73 6.57 -20.70
C GLY A 17 -5.53 5.65 -20.49
N LYS A 18 -4.38 6.21 -20.10
CA LYS A 18 -3.14 5.48 -19.86
C LYS A 18 -2.88 5.41 -18.37
N TYR A 19 -2.54 4.20 -17.95
CA TYR A 19 -2.07 3.90 -16.62
C TYR A 19 -0.56 3.84 -16.62
N TYR A 20 0.05 4.45 -15.62
CA TYR A 20 1.50 4.36 -15.44
C TYR A 20 1.80 4.09 -13.96
N ILE A 21 2.72 3.15 -13.77
CA ILE A 21 3.34 2.88 -12.49
C ILE A 21 4.71 3.53 -12.55
N ASP A 22 4.96 4.48 -11.65
CA ASP A 22 6.29 5.06 -11.52
C ASP A 22 7.29 3.95 -11.14
N ASN A 23 8.42 3.87 -11.82
CA ASN A 23 9.50 2.94 -11.46
C ASN A 23 9.99 3.10 -10.00
N ARG A 24 9.69 4.25 -9.37
CA ARG A 24 9.98 4.57 -7.97
C ARG A 24 8.79 4.36 -7.04
N ALA A 25 7.63 3.97 -7.57
CA ALA A 25 6.45 3.65 -6.78
C ALA A 25 6.80 2.57 -5.75
N LYS A 26 6.12 2.63 -4.61
CA LYS A 26 6.31 1.71 -3.49
C LYS A 26 4.98 1.10 -3.12
N ILE A 27 5.00 -0.10 -2.57
CA ILE A 27 3.82 -0.78 -2.06
C ILE A 27 3.44 -0.15 -0.72
N HIS A 28 2.19 0.30 -0.60
CA HIS A 28 1.66 0.97 0.59
C HIS A 28 0.67 0.07 1.33
N CYS A 29 0.71 0.13 2.66
CA CYS A 29 -0.29 -0.51 3.52
C CYS A 29 -1.52 0.37 3.64
N TYR A 30 -2.68 -0.20 3.33
CA TYR A 30 -4.01 0.36 3.54
C TYR A 30 -4.69 -0.39 4.68
N VAL A 31 -5.32 0.37 5.57
CA VAL A 31 -6.17 -0.14 6.64
C VAL A 31 -7.53 0.49 6.46
N ASN A 32 -8.54 -0.35 6.20
CA ASN A 32 -9.91 0.09 5.87
C ASN A 32 -9.92 1.14 4.73
N GLY A 33 -9.12 0.91 3.68
CA GLY A 33 -9.02 1.80 2.52
C GLY A 33 -8.19 3.07 2.72
N VAL A 34 -7.56 3.26 3.90
CA VAL A 34 -6.72 4.44 4.18
C VAL A 34 -5.25 4.03 4.27
N ALA A 35 -4.39 4.69 3.48
CA ALA A 35 -2.95 4.42 3.53
C ALA A 35 -2.34 4.84 4.88
N LEU A 36 -1.55 3.97 5.52
CA LEU A 36 -0.92 4.29 6.81
C LEU A 36 0.04 5.50 6.71
N CYS A 37 0.73 5.68 5.59
CA CYS A 37 1.74 6.73 5.44
C CYS A 37 1.15 8.14 5.27
N SER A 38 -0.10 8.27 4.84
CA SER A 38 -0.73 9.56 4.53
C SER A 38 -2.24 9.49 4.68
N LYS A 39 -2.86 10.56 5.18
CA LYS A 39 -4.32 10.71 5.16
C LYS A 39 -4.90 10.90 3.75
N HIS A 40 -4.07 10.93 2.71
CA HIS A 40 -4.58 10.91 1.34
C HIS A 40 -5.32 9.60 1.10
N ILE A 41 -6.61 9.74 0.81
CA ILE A 41 -7.42 8.71 0.20
C ILE A 41 -6.90 8.61 -1.23
N TRP A 42 -5.90 7.75 -1.43
CA TRP A 42 -5.62 7.26 -2.76
C TRP A 42 -6.85 6.47 -3.14
N ILE A 43 -7.59 6.92 -4.15
CA ILE A 43 -8.75 6.20 -4.67
C ILE A 43 -8.26 4.77 -4.90
N MET A 44 -8.76 3.82 -4.12
CA MET A 44 -8.61 2.41 -4.43
C MET A 44 -9.37 2.24 -5.72
N MET A 45 -8.65 2.31 -6.83
CA MET A 45 -9.24 1.92 -8.09
C MET A 45 -9.36 0.41 -7.99
N ASP A 46 -10.57 -0.06 -7.71
CA ASP A 46 -11.04 -1.45 -7.79
C ASP A 46 -10.75 -2.13 -9.15
N TYR A 47 -10.06 -1.42 -10.06
CA TYR A 47 -9.68 -1.79 -11.41
C TYR A 47 -8.28 -2.39 -11.53
N PHE A 48 -7.41 -2.21 -10.54
CA PHE A 48 -6.06 -2.77 -10.59
C PHE A 48 -5.95 -3.92 -9.61
N GLU A 49 -5.68 -5.13 -10.14
CA GLU A 49 -5.10 -6.25 -9.38
C GLU A 49 -3.78 -5.76 -8.79
N THR A 50 -3.86 -5.11 -7.64
CA THR A 50 -2.74 -4.43 -7.02
C THR A 50 -1.98 -5.45 -6.17
N THR A 51 -1.35 -6.40 -6.86
CA THR A 51 -0.29 -7.30 -6.39
C THR A 51 -0.66 -8.20 -5.20
N ASP A 52 -0.36 -9.51 -5.29
CA ASP A 52 -0.47 -10.48 -4.18
C ASP A 52 0.58 -10.27 -3.05
N CYS A 53 1.05 -9.04 -2.87
CA CYS A 53 2.02 -8.71 -1.85
C CYS A 53 1.36 -8.65 -0.47
N ASN A 54 2.03 -9.22 0.52
CA ASN A 54 1.54 -9.25 1.89
C ASN A 54 2.68 -8.96 2.89
N GLU A 55 2.35 -8.99 4.18
CA GLU A 55 3.31 -8.69 5.25
C GLU A 55 4.58 -9.56 5.22
N ARG A 56 4.51 -10.79 4.71
CA ARG A 56 5.64 -11.72 4.63
C ARG A 56 6.67 -11.33 3.57
N ASP A 57 6.27 -10.49 2.61
CA ASP A 57 7.13 -10.04 1.53
C ASP A 57 7.94 -8.79 1.92
N ILE A 58 7.57 -8.13 3.02
CA ILE A 58 8.26 -6.95 3.55
C ILE A 58 9.73 -7.26 3.84
N ASP A 59 10.01 -8.40 4.45
CA ASP A 59 11.38 -8.76 4.83
C ASP A 59 12.16 -9.38 3.65
N LYS A 60 11.47 -9.86 2.61
CA LYS A 60 12.09 -10.39 1.38
C LYS A 60 12.52 -9.30 0.40
N ASN A 61 11.68 -8.27 0.24
CA ASN A 61 11.88 -7.18 -0.72
C ASN A 61 11.61 -5.80 -0.08
N PRO A 62 12.31 -5.44 1.02
CA PRO A 62 11.99 -4.25 1.82
C PRO A 62 12.04 -2.93 1.02
N GLU A 63 12.82 -2.88 -0.04
CA GLU A 63 12.95 -1.75 -0.94
C GLU A 63 11.69 -1.50 -1.78
N CYS A 64 10.85 -2.53 -2.01
CA CYS A 64 9.60 -2.39 -2.74
C CYS A 64 8.52 -1.70 -1.89
N PHE A 65 8.65 -1.71 -0.56
CA PHE A 65 7.63 -1.23 0.36
C PHE A 65 7.84 0.20 0.85
N CYS A 66 6.74 0.89 1.13
CA CYS A 66 6.77 2.20 1.74
C CYS A 66 7.28 2.09 3.19
N LYS A 67 8.50 2.60 3.44
CA LYS A 67 9.14 2.59 4.77
C LYS A 67 8.25 3.17 5.88
N LYS A 68 7.44 4.20 5.58
CA LYS A 68 6.51 4.81 6.55
C LYS A 68 5.35 3.87 6.90
N CYS A 69 4.78 3.18 5.91
CA CYS A 69 3.73 2.18 6.14
C CYS A 69 4.26 1.03 6.99
N VAL A 70 5.42 0.45 6.61
CA VAL A 70 6.04 -0.66 7.36
C VAL A 70 6.27 -0.30 8.83
N LYS A 71 6.82 0.90 9.10
CA LYS A 71 7.07 1.35 10.48
C LYS A 71 5.77 1.47 11.30
N LYS A 72 4.69 2.00 10.70
CA LYS A 72 3.40 2.14 11.39
C LYS A 72 2.70 0.80 11.57
N PHE A 73 2.77 -0.06 10.57
CA PHE A 73 2.22 -1.42 10.60
C PHE A 73 2.84 -2.25 11.73
N LYS A 74 4.17 -2.29 11.84
CA LYS A 74 4.87 -3.01 12.92
C LYS A 74 4.43 -2.51 14.30
N LYS A 75 4.34 -1.20 14.51
CA LYS A 75 3.83 -0.59 15.76
C LYS A 75 2.38 -0.96 16.08
N MET A 76 1.52 -1.03 15.07
CA MET A 76 0.12 -1.41 15.22
C MET A 76 0.02 -2.87 15.71
N LYS A 77 0.73 -3.79 15.05
CA LYS A 77 0.76 -5.22 15.41
C LYS A 77 1.32 -5.46 16.81
N GLU A 78 2.35 -4.70 17.22
CA GLU A 78 2.88 -4.74 18.59
C GLU A 78 1.88 -4.27 19.65
N SER A 79 0.93 -3.40 19.27
CA SER A 79 -0.08 -2.86 20.19
C SER A 79 -1.32 -3.74 20.28
N GLU A 80 -1.66 -4.49 19.22
CA GLU A 80 -2.76 -5.47 19.20
C GLU A 80 -2.41 -6.79 19.91
N GLY A 81 -1.12 -7.13 20.00
CA GLY A 81 -0.63 -8.32 20.69
C GLY A 81 -0.51 -8.19 22.21
N ARG A 82 -1.06 -7.11 22.79
CA ARG A 82 -0.97 -6.75 24.21
C ARG A 82 -2.36 -6.67 24.82
#